data_AF-A0A525K578-F1
#
_entry.id   AF-A0A525K578-F1
#
_cell.length_a   1.000
_cell.length_b   1.000
_cell.length_c   1.000
_cell.angle_alpha   90.00
_cell.angle_beta   90.00
_cell.angle_gamma   90.00
#
_symmetry.space_group_name_H-M   'P 1'
#
loop_
_entity.id
_entity.type
_entity.pdbx_description
1 polymer ?
#
loop_
_entity_poly.entity_id
_entity_poly.type
_entity_poly.pdbx_seq_one_letter_code
_entity_poly.pdbx_strand_id
1 'polypeptide(L)'
;MPVTRIASRRTTRMAVYDCFPFFKELDILEIRLRELHDLVDKFVLVESHKTFSGRNKPLFFGEHRERFAPFLDKIIHVVADPPDGTAIWQREIFQRDAIERGLIDADPADLVIVSDVDEIPKPEELRKIVAMPRGRTIHCLGCDQYRMRLNLRMLPDSDIHHLGPVIVTRRYFRSAQHLRAFWPRTGYRKIPTAIAKAWDALRARKKLNFYGIPNVVRGGAWHFSFIGDDDAIRDKLASYSHQESNVPEMLKTIPDAIRIALEQGRFIRQTGSFRVEKLDAMPMTVQRDAKRFDHLILPRPN
;
A
#
# COMPACT_ATOMS: atom_id res chain seq x y z
N MET A 1 -15.36 51.26 -14.06
CA MET A 1 -16.09 50.12 -13.46
C MET A 1 -15.32 48.85 -13.82
N PRO A 2 -14.54 48.23 -12.91
CA PRO A 2 -13.88 46.97 -13.23
C PRO A 2 -14.90 45.83 -13.12
N VAL A 3 -15.03 45.06 -14.19
CA VAL A 3 -15.86 43.85 -14.23
C VAL A 3 -15.12 42.77 -13.44
N THR A 4 -15.52 42.58 -12.19
CA THR A 4 -15.07 41.48 -11.35
C THR A 4 -15.53 40.18 -12.00
N ARG A 5 -14.61 39.46 -12.67
CA ARG A 5 -14.83 38.06 -13.07
C ARG A 5 -15.06 37.27 -11.79
N ILE A 6 -16.33 36.96 -11.50
CA ILE A 6 -16.69 35.95 -10.51
C ILE A 6 -16.13 34.64 -11.09
N ALA A 7 -15.00 34.18 -10.56
CA ALA A 7 -14.51 32.85 -10.83
C ALA A 7 -15.65 31.88 -10.49
N SER A 8 -16.16 31.20 -11.51
CA SER A 8 -17.07 30.07 -11.36
C SER A 8 -16.46 29.14 -10.31
N ARG A 9 -17.08 29.07 -9.13
CA ARG A 9 -16.78 28.02 -8.16
C ARG A 9 -17.14 26.71 -8.84
N ARG A 10 -16.14 26.06 -9.41
CA ARG A 10 -16.19 24.65 -9.75
C ARG A 10 -16.73 23.95 -8.51
N THR A 11 -17.95 23.41 -8.59
CA THR A 11 -18.44 22.39 -7.66
C THR A 11 -17.67 21.11 -7.96
N THR A 12 -16.35 21.14 -7.79
CA THR A 12 -15.48 20.02 -8.05
C THR A 12 -15.73 18.99 -6.97
N ARG A 13 -16.29 17.84 -7.40
CA ARG A 13 -16.17 16.59 -6.67
C ARG A 13 -14.71 16.47 -6.19
N MET A 14 -14.54 16.28 -4.88
CA MET A 14 -13.21 16.09 -4.28
C MET A 14 -12.54 14.89 -4.92
N ALA A 15 -11.29 15.05 -5.31
CA ALA A 15 -10.53 13.99 -5.95
C ALA A 15 -9.87 13.08 -4.90
N VAL A 16 -9.72 11.81 -5.26
CA VAL A 16 -8.97 10.81 -4.50
C VAL A 16 -7.70 10.45 -5.27
N TYR A 17 -6.56 10.71 -4.63
CA TYR A 17 -5.23 10.35 -5.13
C TYR A 17 -4.73 9.10 -4.42
N ASP A 18 -4.51 8.04 -5.17
CA ASP A 18 -3.93 6.79 -4.67
C ASP A 18 -2.44 6.71 -5.02
N CYS A 19 -1.57 6.80 -4.01
CA CYS A 19 -0.15 7.05 -4.22
C CYS A 19 0.72 5.93 -3.64
N PHE A 20 1.62 5.39 -4.46
CA PHE A 20 2.49 4.29 -4.05
C PHE A 20 3.80 4.25 -4.85
N PRO A 21 4.92 3.83 -4.23
CA PRO A 21 6.09 3.40 -4.97
C PRO A 21 5.79 2.07 -5.69
N PHE A 22 6.39 1.89 -6.86
CA PHE A 22 6.21 0.72 -7.71
C PHE A 22 7.56 0.08 -8.08
N PHE A 23 7.55 -1.26 -8.12
CA PHE A 23 8.68 -2.06 -8.56
C PHE A 23 8.32 -2.97 -9.74
N LYS A 24 7.92 -4.22 -9.53
CA LYS A 24 7.77 -5.25 -10.60
C LYS A 24 6.45 -6.01 -10.48
N GLU A 25 5.67 -5.77 -9.44
CA GLU A 25 4.44 -6.51 -9.15
C GLU A 25 3.28 -6.15 -10.11
N LEU A 26 3.43 -6.45 -11.41
CA LEU A 26 2.50 -6.06 -12.48
C LEU A 26 1.08 -6.62 -12.27
N ASP A 27 0.95 -7.86 -11.80
CA ASP A 27 -0.35 -8.47 -11.50
C ASP A 27 -1.04 -7.76 -10.33
N ILE A 28 -0.27 -7.40 -9.30
CA ILE A 28 -0.79 -6.67 -8.13
C ILE A 28 -1.18 -5.24 -8.52
N LEU A 29 -0.39 -4.58 -9.35
CA LEU A 29 -0.73 -3.28 -9.91
C LEU A 29 -2.04 -3.35 -10.70
N GLU A 30 -2.20 -4.37 -11.55
CA GLU A 30 -3.45 -4.56 -12.30
C GLU A 30 -4.66 -4.78 -11.38
N ILE A 31 -4.53 -5.65 -10.37
CA ILE A 31 -5.58 -5.87 -9.37
C ILE A 31 -5.94 -4.55 -8.68
N ARG A 32 -4.94 -3.79 -8.22
CA ARG A 32 -5.14 -2.50 -7.55
C ARG A 32 -5.89 -1.50 -8.44
N LEU A 33 -5.42 -1.31 -9.68
CA LEU A 33 -6.00 -0.34 -10.61
C LEU A 33 -7.45 -0.69 -10.94
N ARG A 34 -7.74 -1.97 -11.23
CA ARG A 34 -9.10 -2.46 -11.49
C ARG A 34 -10.01 -2.31 -10.28
N GLU A 35 -9.55 -2.73 -9.10
CA GLU A 35 -10.36 -2.77 -7.88
C GLU A 35 -10.76 -1.37 -7.41
N LEU A 36 -9.87 -0.39 -7.58
CA LEU A 36 -10.05 0.97 -7.10
C LEU A 36 -10.52 1.95 -8.18
N HIS A 37 -10.65 1.49 -9.44
CA HIS A 37 -10.87 2.34 -10.60
C HIS A 37 -12.01 3.35 -10.42
N ASP A 38 -13.14 2.92 -9.85
CA ASP A 38 -14.34 3.76 -9.74
C ASP A 38 -14.28 4.75 -8.56
N LEU A 39 -13.35 4.54 -7.62
CA LEU A 39 -13.21 5.34 -6.40
C LEU A 39 -12.04 6.31 -6.45
N VAL A 40 -11.04 6.02 -7.28
CA VAL A 40 -9.82 6.81 -7.42
C VAL A 40 -9.87 7.65 -8.68
N ASP A 41 -9.52 8.92 -8.55
CA ASP A 41 -9.47 9.87 -9.66
C ASP A 41 -8.07 9.90 -10.29
N LYS A 42 -7.01 9.74 -9.48
CA LYS A 42 -5.62 9.67 -9.93
C LYS A 42 -4.80 8.64 -9.17
N PHE A 43 -4.02 7.85 -9.90
CA PHE A 43 -3.02 6.94 -9.34
C PHE A 43 -1.64 7.56 -9.51
N VAL A 44 -0.97 7.92 -8.41
CA VAL A 44 0.40 8.43 -8.43
C VAL A 44 1.34 7.25 -8.25
N LEU A 45 1.89 6.77 -9.37
CA LEU A 45 2.81 5.64 -9.43
C LEU A 45 4.23 6.16 -9.50
N VAL A 46 5.03 5.91 -8.46
CA VAL A 46 6.43 6.37 -8.41
C VAL A 46 7.38 5.22 -8.70
N GLU A 47 8.27 5.36 -9.68
CA GLU A 47 9.24 4.36 -10.09
C GLU A 47 10.67 4.92 -10.09
N SER A 48 11.68 4.05 -10.04
CA SER A 48 13.10 4.40 -10.16
C SER A 48 13.84 3.39 -11.04
N HIS A 49 14.95 3.78 -11.64
CA HIS A 49 15.93 2.90 -12.29
C HIS A 49 16.82 2.12 -11.29
N LYS A 50 16.60 2.29 -9.98
CA LYS A 50 17.32 1.59 -8.92
C LYS A 50 16.35 0.77 -8.05
N THR A 51 16.77 -0.41 -7.61
CA THR A 51 16.13 -1.11 -6.49
C THR A 51 16.48 -0.41 -5.16
N PHE A 52 15.77 -0.71 -4.07
CA PHE A 52 16.17 -0.23 -2.74
C PHE A 52 17.53 -0.78 -2.29
N SER A 53 17.88 -1.99 -2.71
CA SER A 53 19.24 -2.53 -2.56
C SER A 53 20.30 -1.84 -3.42
N GLY A 54 19.91 -1.05 -4.42
CA GLY A 54 20.79 -0.20 -5.24
C GLY A 54 21.18 -0.78 -6.60
N ARG A 55 20.59 -1.92 -6.98
CA ARG A 55 20.81 -2.54 -8.30
C ARG A 55 20.09 -1.74 -9.37
N ASN A 56 20.66 -1.68 -10.57
CA ASN A 56 19.97 -1.09 -11.72
C ASN A 56 18.79 -1.97 -12.13
N LYS A 57 17.69 -1.34 -12.55
CA LYS A 57 16.50 -2.01 -13.07
C LYS A 57 15.85 -1.15 -14.17
N PRO A 58 15.11 -1.76 -15.11
CA PRO A 58 14.28 -0.98 -16.01
C PRO A 58 13.11 -0.32 -15.25
N LEU A 59 12.43 0.58 -15.95
CA LEU A 59 11.11 1.07 -15.55
C LEU A 59 10.06 0.04 -16.01
N PHE A 60 9.75 -0.93 -15.15
CA PHE A 60 8.81 -2.01 -15.45
C PHE A 60 7.43 -1.48 -15.85
N PHE A 61 6.92 -0.41 -15.20
CA PHE A 61 5.66 0.19 -15.64
C PHE A 61 5.81 0.82 -17.04
N GLY A 62 6.92 1.51 -17.28
CA GLY A 62 7.22 2.11 -18.58
C GLY A 62 7.27 1.08 -19.72
N GLU A 63 7.93 -0.05 -19.52
CA GLU A 63 8.04 -1.14 -20.50
C GLU A 63 6.72 -1.87 -20.74
N HIS A 64 5.85 -1.94 -19.72
CA HIS A 64 4.58 -2.67 -19.78
C HIS A 64 3.37 -1.74 -19.86
N ARG A 65 3.56 -0.49 -20.28
CA ARG A 65 2.53 0.55 -20.25
C ARG A 65 1.27 0.17 -21.03
N GLU A 66 1.43 -0.59 -22.12
CA GLU A 66 0.33 -1.12 -22.93
C GLU A 66 -0.61 -2.03 -22.13
N ARG A 67 -0.08 -2.84 -21.21
CA ARG A 67 -0.89 -3.70 -20.31
C ARG A 67 -1.89 -2.89 -19.49
N PHE A 68 -1.58 -1.63 -19.21
CA PHE A 68 -2.37 -0.73 -18.40
C PHE A 68 -3.12 0.33 -19.22
N ALA A 69 -3.22 0.17 -20.54
CA ALA A 69 -3.92 1.08 -21.45
C ALA A 69 -5.29 1.56 -20.93
N PRO A 70 -6.16 0.70 -20.33
CA PRO A 70 -7.46 1.14 -19.81
C PRO A 70 -7.41 2.11 -18.63
N PHE A 71 -6.24 2.31 -18.01
CA PHE A 71 -6.07 3.11 -16.78
C PHE A 71 -5.17 4.34 -16.98
N LEU A 72 -4.58 4.51 -18.17
CA LEU A 72 -3.53 5.51 -18.40
C LEU A 72 -4.01 6.95 -18.22
N ASP A 73 -5.30 7.23 -18.39
CA ASP A 73 -5.91 8.55 -18.17
C ASP A 73 -5.91 8.96 -16.68
N LYS A 74 -5.86 7.98 -15.78
CA LYS A 74 -5.78 8.19 -14.33
C LYS A 74 -4.36 8.07 -13.76
N ILE A 75 -3.42 7.46 -14.48
CA ILE A 75 -2.06 7.24 -13.96
C ILE A 75 -1.17 8.47 -14.16
N ILE A 76 -0.60 8.96 -13.07
CA ILE A 76 0.49 9.93 -13.03
C ILE A 76 1.76 9.12 -12.72
N HIS A 77 2.59 8.90 -13.76
CA HIS A 77 3.87 8.19 -13.62
C HIS A 77 4.98 9.17 -13.25
N VAL A 78 5.53 9.01 -12.05
CA VAL A 78 6.65 9.79 -11.54
C VAL A 78 7.90 8.92 -11.58
N VAL A 79 8.95 9.37 -12.27
CA VAL A 79 10.27 8.75 -12.20
C VAL A 79 11.13 9.52 -11.19
N ALA A 80 11.71 8.82 -10.23
CA ALA A 80 12.45 9.39 -9.12
C ALA A 80 13.67 8.56 -8.76
N ASP A 81 14.82 8.91 -9.35
CA ASP A 81 16.08 8.25 -9.05
C ASP A 81 16.81 8.92 -7.88
N PRO A 82 17.13 8.17 -6.81
CA PRO A 82 17.95 8.70 -5.74
C PRO A 82 19.39 8.93 -6.26
N PRO A 83 20.13 9.92 -5.72
CA PRO A 83 21.53 10.11 -6.05
C PRO A 83 22.36 8.84 -5.83
N ASP A 84 23.43 8.67 -6.61
CA ASP A 84 24.36 7.56 -6.41
C ASP A 84 24.96 7.59 -5.00
N GLY A 85 25.22 6.39 -4.44
CA GLY A 85 25.73 6.25 -3.07
C GLY A 85 24.67 6.44 -1.96
N THR A 86 23.43 6.78 -2.29
CA THR A 86 22.33 6.88 -1.30
C THR A 86 22.21 5.57 -0.52
N ALA A 87 22.11 5.65 0.81
CA ALA A 87 21.95 4.48 1.67
C ALA A 87 20.62 3.74 1.42
N ILE A 88 20.57 2.43 1.65
CA ILE A 88 19.43 1.55 1.34
C ILE A 88 18.08 2.14 1.78
N TRP A 89 17.95 2.47 3.07
CA TRP A 89 16.72 3.05 3.62
C TRP A 89 16.40 4.44 3.07
N GLN A 90 17.42 5.22 2.72
CA GLN A 90 17.23 6.55 2.14
C GLN A 90 16.72 6.48 0.70
N ARG A 91 17.01 5.40 -0.04
CA ARG A 91 16.44 5.19 -1.38
C ARG A 91 14.92 4.99 -1.31
N GLU A 92 14.47 4.17 -0.36
CA GLU A 92 13.03 3.97 -0.12
C GLU A 92 12.34 5.27 0.28
N ILE A 93 12.91 6.01 1.23
CA ILE A 93 12.39 7.31 1.68
C ILE A 93 12.31 8.28 0.50
N PHE A 94 13.37 8.38 -0.30
CA PHE A 94 13.42 9.27 -1.46
C PHE A 94 12.35 8.95 -2.49
N GLN A 95 12.20 7.67 -2.87
CA GLN A 95 11.19 7.27 -3.84
C GLN A 95 9.78 7.49 -3.27
N ARG A 96 9.56 7.20 -1.98
CA ARG A 96 8.26 7.43 -1.33
C ARG A 96 7.92 8.92 -1.27
N ASP A 97 8.83 9.78 -0.83
CA ASP A 97 8.57 11.23 -0.76
C ASP A 97 8.42 11.88 -2.14
N ALA A 98 8.94 11.26 -3.21
CA ALA A 98 8.68 11.70 -4.57
C ALA A 98 7.20 11.57 -5.00
N ILE A 99 6.33 10.92 -4.21
CA ILE A 99 4.86 11.01 -4.36
C ILE A 99 4.39 12.47 -4.46
N GLU A 100 5.01 13.39 -3.72
CA GLU A 100 4.61 14.81 -3.75
C GLU A 100 4.69 15.42 -5.16
N ARG A 101 5.59 14.93 -6.02
CA ARG A 101 5.72 15.38 -7.42
C ARG A 101 4.48 15.07 -8.26
N GLY A 102 3.70 14.06 -7.89
CA GLY A 102 2.43 13.71 -8.54
C GLY A 102 1.20 14.40 -7.95
N LEU A 103 1.36 15.22 -6.91
CA LEU A 103 0.27 15.89 -6.18
C LEU A 103 0.20 17.40 -6.47
N ILE A 104 0.80 17.85 -7.57
CA ILE A 104 0.87 19.28 -7.96
C ILE A 104 -0.51 19.86 -8.20
N ASP A 105 -1.40 19.10 -8.84
CA ASP A 105 -2.76 19.53 -9.19
C ASP A 105 -3.81 19.16 -8.12
N ALA A 106 -3.38 18.60 -6.97
CA ALA A 106 -4.28 18.21 -5.89
C ALA A 106 -4.75 19.44 -5.09
N ASP A 107 -6.07 19.62 -4.98
CA ASP A 107 -6.67 20.66 -4.17
C ASP A 107 -6.44 20.40 -2.67
N PRO A 108 -6.26 21.43 -1.81
CA PRO A 108 -6.16 21.27 -0.37
C PRO A 108 -7.29 20.46 0.31
N ALA A 109 -8.44 20.28 -0.33
CA ALA A 109 -9.56 19.49 0.17
C ALA A 109 -9.58 18.02 -0.33
N ASP A 110 -8.73 17.66 -1.30
CA ASP A 110 -8.63 16.31 -1.86
C ASP A 110 -8.10 15.30 -0.85
N LEU A 111 -8.32 14.02 -1.11
CA LEU A 111 -7.78 12.93 -0.33
C LEU A 111 -6.51 12.37 -0.96
N VAL A 112 -5.51 12.13 -0.12
CA VAL A 112 -4.25 11.46 -0.49
C VAL A 112 -4.15 10.15 0.29
N ILE A 113 -4.09 9.04 -0.43
CA ILE A 113 -3.78 7.72 0.09
C ILE A 113 -2.29 7.48 -0.14
N VAL A 114 -1.57 7.08 0.90
CA VAL A 114 -0.16 6.67 0.81
C VAL A 114 -0.07 5.23 1.28
N SER A 115 0.44 4.36 0.41
CA SER A 115 0.66 2.95 0.71
C SER A 115 1.80 2.39 -0.14
N ASP A 116 2.11 1.11 0.05
CA ASP A 116 2.87 0.35 -0.93
C ASP A 116 1.90 -0.25 -1.98
N VAL A 117 2.39 -0.67 -3.16
CA VAL A 117 1.51 -1.14 -4.25
C VAL A 117 0.69 -2.37 -3.84
N ASP A 118 1.26 -3.23 -3.00
CA ASP A 118 0.67 -4.46 -2.47
C ASP A 118 -0.27 -4.23 -1.28
N GLU A 119 -0.43 -3.00 -0.79
CA GLU A 119 -1.37 -2.60 0.26
C GLU A 119 -2.63 -1.99 -0.38
N ILE A 120 -3.62 -2.81 -0.74
CA ILE A 120 -4.81 -2.39 -1.50
C ILE A 120 -5.96 -2.06 -0.52
N PRO A 121 -6.46 -0.81 -0.44
CA PRO A 121 -7.67 -0.49 0.32
C PRO A 121 -8.86 -1.33 -0.13
N LYS A 122 -9.69 -1.78 0.81
CA LYS A 122 -10.97 -2.40 0.47
C LYS A 122 -11.96 -1.33 -0.03
N PRO A 123 -12.60 -1.50 -1.20
CA PRO A 123 -13.49 -0.48 -1.77
C PRO A 123 -14.60 -0.01 -0.83
N GLU A 124 -15.19 -0.90 -0.03
CA GLU A 124 -16.23 -0.58 0.95
C GLU A 124 -15.74 0.36 2.06
N GLU A 125 -14.50 0.19 2.55
CA GLU A 125 -13.92 1.07 3.56
C GLU A 125 -13.49 2.40 2.96
N LEU A 126 -12.93 2.37 1.75
CA LEU A 126 -12.58 3.60 1.03
C LEU A 126 -13.82 4.45 0.74
N ARG A 127 -14.94 3.85 0.30
CA ARG A 127 -16.23 4.55 0.10
C ARG A 127 -16.71 5.25 1.36
N LYS A 128 -16.63 4.59 2.52
CA LYS A 128 -16.99 5.19 3.81
C LYS A 128 -16.14 6.43 4.10
N ILE A 129 -14.82 6.33 3.93
CA ILE A 129 -13.88 7.44 4.18
C ILE A 129 -14.09 8.60 3.19
N VAL A 130 -14.37 8.30 1.92
CA VAL A 130 -14.71 9.30 0.91
C VAL A 130 -16.00 10.03 1.26
N ALA A 131 -17.00 9.35 1.82
CA ALA A 131 -18.26 9.95 2.25
C ALA A 131 -18.16 10.75 3.56
N MET A 132 -17.09 10.59 4.35
CA MET A 132 -16.92 11.32 5.60
C MET A 132 -16.66 12.82 5.36
N PRO A 133 -17.20 13.72 6.22
CA PRO A 133 -16.84 15.13 6.22
C PRO A 133 -15.32 15.30 6.36
N ARG A 134 -14.75 16.23 5.60
CA ARG A 134 -13.31 16.52 5.68
C ARG A 134 -13.00 17.15 7.03
N GLY A 135 -12.18 16.44 7.80
CA GLY A 135 -11.71 16.88 9.11
C GLY A 135 -10.21 16.73 9.25
N ARG A 136 -9.71 17.07 10.44
CA ARG A 136 -8.34 16.73 10.87
C ARG A 136 -8.32 15.26 11.31
N THR A 137 -8.43 14.35 10.34
CA THR A 137 -8.36 12.91 10.56
C THR A 137 -7.30 12.29 9.66
N ILE A 138 -6.53 11.36 10.23
CA ILE A 138 -5.67 10.44 9.48
C ILE A 138 -6.31 9.07 9.61
N HIS A 139 -6.66 8.43 8.49
CA HIS A 139 -7.22 7.09 8.48
C HIS A 139 -6.11 6.08 8.25
N CYS A 140 -5.91 5.15 9.17
CA CYS A 140 -4.92 4.08 9.07
C CYS A 140 -5.67 2.76 8.86
N LEU A 141 -5.53 2.16 7.68
CA LEU A 141 -6.20 0.91 7.33
C LEU A 141 -5.32 -0.26 7.76
N GLY A 142 -5.86 -1.13 8.59
CA GLY A 142 -5.23 -2.39 8.95
C GLY A 142 -5.37 -3.42 7.84
N CYS A 143 -4.26 -4.04 7.47
CA CYS A 143 -4.21 -5.03 6.41
C CYS A 143 -4.47 -6.45 6.88
N ASP A 144 -5.32 -7.15 6.14
CA ASP A 144 -5.33 -8.61 6.09
C ASP A 144 -4.10 -9.08 5.30
N GLN A 145 -3.27 -9.94 5.90
CA GLN A 145 -1.98 -10.29 5.33
C GLN A 145 -2.06 -11.57 4.49
N TYR A 146 -1.58 -11.48 3.25
CA TYR A 146 -1.46 -12.58 2.31
C TYR A 146 0.00 -12.71 1.86
N ARG A 147 0.48 -13.94 1.67
CA ARG A 147 1.88 -14.25 1.33
C ARG A 147 1.94 -15.29 0.22
N MET A 148 2.87 -15.15 -0.72
CA MET A 148 3.14 -16.12 -1.80
C MET A 148 2.02 -16.29 -2.84
N ARG A 149 0.76 -16.36 -2.41
CA ARG A 149 -0.43 -16.58 -3.23
C ARG A 149 -1.56 -15.67 -2.76
N LEU A 150 -2.45 -15.29 -3.68
CA LEU A 150 -3.56 -14.36 -3.40
C LEU A 150 -4.54 -14.89 -2.35
N ASN A 151 -4.61 -16.21 -2.17
CA ASN A 151 -5.46 -16.87 -1.19
C ASN A 151 -4.72 -17.47 0.00
N LEU A 152 -3.40 -17.30 0.11
CA LEU A 152 -2.66 -17.83 1.25
C LEU A 152 -2.57 -16.75 2.33
N ARG A 153 -3.55 -16.76 3.25
CA ARG A 153 -3.64 -15.78 4.32
C ARG A 153 -2.75 -16.17 5.48
N MET A 154 -2.03 -15.17 6.00
CA MET A 154 -1.25 -15.25 7.22
C MET A 154 -1.99 -14.54 8.36
N LEU A 155 -2.13 -15.22 9.48
CA LEU A 155 -2.63 -14.68 10.74
C LEU A 155 -1.43 -14.57 11.69
N PRO A 156 -0.87 -13.36 11.89
CA PRO A 156 0.33 -13.18 12.70
C PRO A 156 0.04 -13.49 14.17
N ASP A 157 1.05 -13.97 14.90
CA ASP A 157 0.94 -14.27 16.34
C ASP A 157 0.69 -13.02 17.20
N SER A 158 0.97 -11.84 16.65
CA SER A 158 0.77 -10.55 17.33
C SER A 158 -0.52 -9.85 16.89
N ASP A 159 -1.25 -9.25 17.83
CA ASP A 159 -2.40 -8.36 17.59
C ASP A 159 -2.00 -7.01 16.93
N ILE A 160 -0.73 -6.83 16.56
CA ILE A 160 -0.27 -5.64 15.83
C ILE A 160 -0.65 -5.81 14.37
N HIS A 161 -1.75 -5.17 13.97
CA HIS A 161 -2.12 -5.10 12.57
C HIS A 161 -1.08 -4.29 11.81
N HIS A 162 -0.69 -4.79 10.64
CA HIS A 162 0.05 -3.99 9.67
C HIS A 162 -0.82 -2.83 9.22
N LEU A 163 -0.44 -1.60 9.56
CA LEU A 163 -1.18 -0.39 9.25
C LEU A 163 -0.58 0.29 8.02
N GLY A 164 -1.39 0.39 6.97
CA GLY A 164 -1.03 0.83 5.63
C GLY A 164 -2.04 0.18 4.71
N PRO A 165 -2.80 0.90 3.87
CA PRO A 165 -2.73 2.32 3.49
C PRO A 165 -3.02 3.34 4.59
N VAL A 166 -2.47 4.55 4.44
CA VAL A 166 -2.77 5.72 5.28
C VAL A 166 -3.39 6.82 4.44
N ILE A 167 -4.52 7.38 4.88
CA ILE A 167 -5.31 8.37 4.14
C ILE A 167 -5.39 9.67 4.91
N VAL A 168 -5.16 10.79 4.23
CA VAL A 168 -5.24 12.14 4.81
C VAL A 168 -5.74 13.14 3.79
N THR A 169 -6.41 14.20 4.25
CA THR A 169 -6.72 15.37 3.41
C THR A 169 -5.43 16.07 2.98
N ARG A 170 -5.32 16.45 1.69
CA ARG A 170 -4.14 17.04 1.06
C ARG A 170 -3.52 18.22 1.83
N ARG A 171 -4.34 19.10 2.43
CA ARG A 171 -3.86 20.21 3.28
C ARG A 171 -3.05 19.80 4.51
N TYR A 172 -3.20 18.56 4.97
CA TYR A 172 -2.47 18.02 6.12
C TYR A 172 -1.37 17.04 5.70
N PHE A 173 -1.27 16.71 4.41
CA PHE A 173 -0.16 15.96 3.87
C PHE A 173 1.13 16.80 3.94
N ARG A 174 2.21 16.23 4.47
CA ARG A 174 3.52 16.89 4.62
C ARG A 174 4.59 16.16 3.83
N SER A 175 4.71 14.86 4.06
CA SER A 175 5.56 13.95 3.29
C SER A 175 4.96 12.56 3.38
N ALA A 176 5.19 11.73 2.36
CA ALA A 176 4.69 10.38 2.32
C ALA A 176 5.41 9.48 3.33
N GLN A 177 6.74 9.60 3.45
CA GLN A 177 7.52 8.90 4.47
C GLN A 177 7.06 9.27 5.87
N HIS A 178 6.85 10.56 6.12
CA HIS A 178 6.44 11.06 7.42
C HIS A 178 5.10 10.47 7.83
N LEU A 179 4.13 10.45 6.90
CA LEU A 179 2.83 9.84 7.11
C LEU A 179 2.92 8.33 7.38
N ARG A 180 3.73 7.59 6.61
CA ARG A 180 3.94 6.13 6.77
C ARG A 180 4.67 5.75 8.06
N ALA A 181 5.51 6.62 8.60
CA ALA A 181 6.20 6.40 9.88
C ALA A 181 5.26 6.50 11.11
N PHE A 182 4.00 6.90 10.92
CA PHE A 182 3.02 6.98 11.99
C PHE A 182 2.20 5.70 12.13
N TRP A 183 2.37 5.04 13.27
CA TRP A 183 1.67 3.81 13.63
C TRP A 183 0.88 4.01 14.93
N PRO A 184 -0.45 4.25 14.84
CA PRO A 184 -1.31 4.23 16.02
C PRO A 184 -1.31 2.82 16.62
N ARG A 185 -1.51 2.71 17.93
CA ARG A 185 -1.31 1.44 18.64
C ARG A 185 -2.62 0.67 18.56
N THR A 186 -2.63 -0.41 17.80
CA THR A 186 -3.82 -1.26 17.63
C THR A 186 -4.09 -2.20 18.82
N GLY A 187 -3.09 -2.36 19.71
CA GLY A 187 -3.04 -3.38 20.75
C GLY A 187 -3.41 -2.92 22.17
N TYR A 188 -4.18 -1.84 22.33
CA TYR A 188 -4.65 -1.41 23.66
C TYR A 188 -5.77 -2.33 24.22
N ARG A 189 -5.53 -3.64 24.36
CA ARG A 189 -6.54 -4.59 24.88
C ARG A 189 -6.98 -4.30 26.32
N LYS A 190 -6.21 -3.52 27.08
CA LYS A 190 -6.45 -3.22 28.50
C LYS A 190 -6.68 -1.73 28.80
N ILE A 191 -6.75 -0.86 27.80
CA ILE A 191 -6.92 0.59 28.01
C ILE A 191 -8.26 1.03 27.40
N PRO A 192 -9.06 1.84 28.12
CA PRO A 192 -10.28 2.44 27.56
C PRO A 192 -10.03 3.13 26.21
N THR A 193 -10.94 2.94 25.25
CA THR A 193 -10.82 3.46 23.88
C THR A 193 -10.57 4.97 23.83
N ALA A 194 -11.19 5.75 24.71
CA ALA A 194 -11.00 7.20 24.77
C ALA A 194 -9.55 7.58 25.12
N ILE A 195 -8.94 6.86 26.08
CA ILE A 195 -7.55 7.07 26.50
C ILE A 195 -6.61 6.65 25.36
N ALA A 196 -6.84 5.49 24.74
CA ALA A 196 -6.07 5.05 23.58
C ALA A 196 -6.08 6.10 22.43
N LYS A 197 -7.26 6.66 22.12
CA LYS A 197 -7.40 7.72 21.11
C LYS A 197 -6.67 9.00 21.50
N ALA A 198 -6.72 9.41 22.77
CA ALA A 198 -5.97 10.58 23.26
C ALA A 198 -4.45 10.38 23.14
N TRP A 199 -3.94 9.18 23.47
CA TRP A 199 -2.53 8.82 23.27
C TRP A 199 -2.12 8.83 21.81
N ASP A 200 -2.95 8.30 20.91
CA ASP A 200 -2.71 8.33 19.47
C ASP A 200 -2.69 9.76 18.92
N ALA A 201 -3.60 10.63 19.39
CA ALA A 201 -3.61 12.05 19.04
C ALA A 201 -2.34 12.77 19.55
N LEU A 202 -1.89 12.49 20.78
CA LEU A 202 -0.64 13.06 21.31
C LEU A 202 0.57 12.60 20.49
N ARG A 203 0.62 11.33 20.09
CA ARG A 203 1.70 10.80 19.23
C ARG A 203 1.64 11.39 17.83
N ALA A 204 0.46 11.57 17.24
CA ALA A 204 0.28 12.25 15.97
C ALA A 204 0.75 13.72 16.05
N ARG A 205 0.45 14.42 17.16
CA ARG A 205 0.97 15.76 17.41
C ARG A 205 2.50 15.76 17.50
N LYS A 206 3.10 14.88 18.31
CA LYS A 206 4.56 14.84 18.52
C LYS A 206 5.32 14.39 17.28
N LYS A 207 4.85 13.37 16.57
CA LYS A 207 5.53 12.80 15.41
C LYS A 207 5.22 13.56 14.14
N LEU A 208 3.96 13.87 13.87
CA LEU A 208 3.48 14.41 12.59
C LEU A 208 3.18 15.91 12.60
N ASN A 209 3.32 16.59 13.74
CA ASN A 209 2.76 17.94 13.92
C ASN A 209 1.27 18.01 13.55
N PHE A 210 0.55 16.90 13.78
CA PHE A 210 -0.85 16.73 13.38
C PHE A 210 -1.78 16.86 14.58
N TYR A 211 -2.58 17.91 14.57
CA TYR A 211 -3.55 18.25 15.63
C TYR A 211 -4.94 17.69 15.30
N GLY A 212 -5.01 16.38 15.13
CA GLY A 212 -6.23 15.67 14.79
C GLY A 212 -6.27 14.30 15.45
N ILE A 213 -7.35 13.55 15.20
CA ILE A 213 -7.55 12.23 15.79
C ILE A 213 -7.29 11.16 14.73
N PRO A 214 -6.32 10.26 14.93
CA PRO A 214 -6.15 9.09 14.09
C PRO A 214 -7.38 8.17 14.16
N ASN A 215 -7.84 7.70 13.01
CA ASN A 215 -8.88 6.70 12.88
C ASN A 215 -8.28 5.40 12.37
N VAL A 216 -8.39 4.32 13.15
CA VAL A 216 -7.87 3.00 12.77
C VAL A 216 -9.03 2.13 12.29
N VAL A 217 -8.94 1.65 11.04
CA VAL A 217 -9.92 0.75 10.43
C VAL A 217 -9.31 -0.65 10.42
N ARG A 218 -9.82 -1.56 11.26
CA ARG A 218 -9.33 -2.95 11.30
C ARG A 218 -9.81 -3.71 10.06
N GLY A 219 -8.91 -4.44 9.40
CA GLY A 219 -9.23 -5.23 8.20
C GLY A 219 -9.71 -4.38 7.02
N GLY A 220 -9.27 -3.13 6.92
CA GLY A 220 -9.70 -2.18 5.90
C GLY A 220 -8.91 -2.25 4.59
N ALA A 221 -7.88 -3.10 4.51
CA ALA A 221 -7.08 -3.30 3.32
C ALA A 221 -6.59 -4.75 3.21
N TRP A 222 -6.12 -5.13 2.03
CA TRP A 222 -5.33 -6.34 1.79
C TRP A 222 -3.84 -5.98 1.70
N HIS A 223 -2.96 -6.86 2.19
CA HIS A 223 -1.52 -6.78 1.96
C HIS A 223 -1.02 -8.03 1.26
N PHE A 224 -0.77 -7.92 -0.04
CA PHE A 224 -0.33 -8.99 -0.94
C PHE A 224 1.19 -9.01 -1.11
N SER A 225 1.89 -9.46 -0.06
CA SER A 225 3.36 -9.46 -0.08
C SER A 225 3.92 -10.76 -0.64
N PHE A 226 5.06 -10.69 -1.34
CA PHE A 226 5.75 -11.85 -1.92
C PHE A 226 4.87 -12.71 -2.84
N ILE A 227 3.87 -12.13 -3.52
CA ILE A 227 3.00 -12.88 -4.44
C ILE A 227 3.77 -13.27 -5.69
N GLY A 228 3.64 -14.53 -6.10
CA GLY A 228 4.30 -15.09 -7.27
C GLY A 228 5.04 -16.39 -6.94
N ASP A 229 5.80 -16.89 -7.90
CA ASP A 229 6.64 -18.08 -7.75
C ASP A 229 7.90 -17.82 -6.91
N ASP A 230 8.73 -18.86 -6.80
CA ASP A 230 9.99 -18.81 -6.07
C ASP A 230 10.92 -17.70 -6.56
N ASP A 231 10.94 -17.46 -7.87
CA ASP A 231 11.76 -16.43 -8.50
C ASP A 231 11.26 -15.04 -8.12
N ALA A 232 9.94 -14.82 -8.12
CA ALA A 232 9.35 -13.57 -7.62
C ALA A 232 9.70 -13.32 -6.15
N ILE A 233 9.70 -14.36 -5.31
CA ILE A 233 10.10 -14.24 -3.89
C ILE A 233 11.58 -13.86 -3.78
N ARG A 234 12.46 -14.55 -4.51
CA ARG A 234 13.92 -14.27 -4.54
C ARG A 234 14.20 -12.85 -5.03
N ASP A 235 13.55 -12.45 -6.12
CA ASP A 235 13.69 -11.12 -6.71
C ASP A 235 13.29 -10.02 -5.73
N LYS A 236 12.18 -10.21 -4.98
CA LYS A 236 11.72 -9.25 -3.96
C LYS A 236 12.73 -9.16 -2.82
N LEU A 237 13.22 -10.28 -2.30
CA LEU A 237 14.24 -10.32 -1.23
C LEU A 237 15.54 -9.61 -1.65
N ALA A 238 15.98 -9.81 -2.88
CA ALA A 238 17.20 -9.19 -3.39
C ALA A 238 17.04 -7.69 -3.70
N SER A 239 15.80 -7.17 -3.76
CA SER A 239 15.52 -5.80 -4.22
C SER A 239 15.10 -4.83 -3.11
N TYR A 240 14.37 -5.28 -2.10
CA TYR A 240 13.81 -4.43 -1.05
C TYR A 240 14.80 -4.04 0.06
N SER A 241 14.43 -3.11 0.94
CA SER A 241 15.33 -2.52 1.94
C SER A 241 15.81 -3.49 3.02
N HIS A 242 15.04 -4.53 3.30
CA HIS A 242 15.32 -5.51 4.36
C HIS A 242 16.34 -6.58 3.94
N GLN A 243 17.57 -6.16 3.62
CA GLN A 243 18.64 -7.04 3.16
C GLN A 243 19.07 -8.09 4.20
N GLU A 244 18.72 -7.92 5.48
CA GLU A 244 18.93 -8.93 6.50
C GLU A 244 18.10 -10.22 6.30
N SER A 245 17.10 -10.20 5.42
CA SER A 245 16.34 -11.40 5.04
C SER A 245 16.88 -12.04 3.76
N ASN A 246 17.79 -11.37 3.05
CA ASN A 246 18.44 -11.87 1.84
C ASN A 246 19.70 -12.66 2.19
N VAL A 247 19.53 -13.72 2.98
CA VAL A 247 20.62 -14.56 3.50
C VAL A 247 20.43 -16.03 3.07
N PRO A 248 21.51 -16.81 2.89
CA PRO A 248 21.44 -18.18 2.38
C PRO A 248 20.46 -19.08 3.12
N GLU A 249 20.35 -18.91 4.44
CA GLU A 249 19.43 -19.67 5.30
C GLU A 249 17.98 -19.46 4.89
N MET A 250 17.59 -18.21 4.61
CA MET A 250 16.23 -17.87 4.17
C MET A 250 15.99 -18.34 2.73
N LEU A 251 16.97 -18.11 1.84
CA LEU A 251 16.86 -18.46 0.42
C LEU A 251 16.72 -19.96 0.17
N LYS A 252 17.26 -20.81 1.05
CA LYS A 252 17.11 -22.27 1.01
C LYS A 252 15.68 -22.73 1.30
N THR A 253 14.88 -21.94 2.04
CA THR A 253 13.50 -22.32 2.40
C THR A 253 12.49 -22.03 1.31
N ILE A 254 12.83 -21.21 0.31
CA ILE A 254 11.89 -20.71 -0.71
C ILE A 254 11.17 -21.83 -1.47
N PRO A 255 11.87 -22.89 -1.96
CA PRO A 255 11.20 -23.98 -2.69
C PRO A 255 10.12 -24.71 -1.91
N ASP A 256 10.23 -24.70 -0.58
CA ASP A 256 9.30 -25.33 0.34
C ASP A 256 8.43 -24.31 1.10
N ALA A 257 8.47 -23.02 0.73
CA ALA A 257 7.95 -21.95 1.57
C ALA A 257 6.46 -22.10 1.89
N ILE A 258 5.64 -22.52 0.92
CA ILE A 258 4.20 -22.73 1.12
C ILE A 258 3.95 -23.88 2.09
N ARG A 259 4.68 -25.00 1.93
CA ARG A 259 4.59 -26.16 2.81
C ARG A 259 5.03 -25.81 4.23
N ILE A 260 6.18 -25.15 4.38
CA ILE A 260 6.70 -24.69 5.68
C ILE A 260 5.71 -23.71 6.34
N ALA A 261 5.10 -22.82 5.58
CA ALA A 261 4.11 -21.87 6.11
C ALA A 261 2.87 -22.60 6.64
N LEU A 262 2.31 -23.55 5.88
CA LEU A 262 1.11 -24.31 6.28
C LEU A 262 1.38 -25.28 7.45
N GLU A 263 2.52 -25.97 7.45
CA GLU A 263 2.84 -26.99 8.45
C GLU A 263 3.44 -26.40 9.74
N GLN A 264 4.25 -25.35 9.61
CA GLN A 264 5.13 -24.88 10.69
C GLN A 264 4.86 -23.42 11.06
N GLY A 265 3.95 -22.74 10.36
CA GLY A 265 3.58 -21.36 10.66
C GLY A 265 4.71 -20.37 10.42
N ARG A 266 5.61 -20.64 9.47
CA ARG A 266 6.81 -19.82 9.23
C ARG A 266 6.95 -19.44 7.76
N PHE A 267 7.30 -18.18 7.52
CA PHE A 267 7.68 -17.70 6.20
C PHE A 267 8.76 -16.62 6.34
N ILE A 268 9.97 -16.88 5.84
CA ILE A 268 11.13 -15.98 5.99
C ILE A 268 11.33 -15.63 7.48
N ARG A 269 11.11 -14.37 7.87
CA ARG A 269 11.23 -13.87 9.25
C ARG A 269 9.89 -13.71 9.97
N GLN A 270 8.80 -14.17 9.36
CA GLN A 270 7.44 -14.04 9.87
C GLN A 270 6.97 -15.36 10.47
N THR A 271 6.29 -15.25 11.61
CA THR A 271 5.61 -16.37 12.28
C THR A 271 4.11 -16.08 12.38
N GLY A 272 3.31 -17.12 12.26
CA GLY A 272 1.86 -17.03 12.36
C GLY A 272 1.20 -18.27 11.78
N SER A 273 -0.11 -18.40 11.94
CA SER A 273 -0.86 -19.47 11.28
C SER A 273 -1.16 -19.09 9.83
N PHE A 274 -1.06 -20.05 8.92
CA PHE A 274 -1.38 -19.87 7.51
C PHE A 274 -2.57 -20.73 7.13
N ARG A 275 -3.43 -20.19 6.27
CA ARG A 275 -4.56 -20.96 5.72
C ARG A 275 -4.88 -20.52 4.30
N VAL A 276 -5.35 -21.48 3.52
CA VAL A 276 -5.85 -21.24 2.16
C VAL A 276 -7.30 -20.75 2.27
N GLU A 277 -7.53 -19.49 1.87
CA GLU A 277 -8.84 -18.86 1.88
C GLU A 277 -9.63 -19.18 0.60
N LYS A 278 -10.95 -19.00 0.70
CA LYS A 278 -11.85 -19.08 -0.45
C LYS A 278 -11.71 -17.83 -1.33
N LEU A 279 -12.20 -17.94 -2.57
CA LEU A 279 -12.14 -16.86 -3.56
C LEU A 279 -12.89 -15.60 -3.10
N ASP A 280 -13.95 -15.74 -2.31
CA ASP A 280 -14.74 -14.64 -1.76
C ASP A 280 -13.97 -13.71 -0.79
N ALA A 281 -12.84 -14.15 -0.25
CA ALA A 281 -11.96 -13.33 0.60
C ALA A 281 -11.02 -12.39 -0.19
N MET A 282 -10.92 -12.58 -1.51
CA MET A 282 -10.04 -11.84 -2.42
C MET A 282 -10.74 -10.60 -3.02
N PRO A 283 -10.01 -9.64 -3.64
CA PRO A 283 -10.60 -8.50 -4.33
C PRO A 283 -11.62 -8.92 -5.39
N MET A 284 -12.68 -8.13 -5.61
CA MET A 284 -13.75 -8.46 -6.57
C MET A 284 -13.21 -8.66 -7.99
N THR A 285 -12.16 -7.93 -8.34
CA THR A 285 -11.41 -8.09 -9.58
C THR A 285 -10.91 -9.52 -9.77
N VAL A 286 -10.36 -10.13 -8.73
CA VAL A 286 -9.85 -11.50 -8.75
C VAL A 286 -11.02 -12.49 -8.80
N GLN A 287 -12.10 -12.22 -8.08
CA GLN A 287 -13.29 -13.08 -8.09
C GLN A 287 -13.95 -13.15 -9.47
N ARG A 288 -14.07 -12.01 -10.15
CA ARG A 288 -14.74 -11.91 -11.46
C ARG A 288 -13.90 -12.45 -12.62
N ASP A 289 -12.59 -12.45 -12.46
CA ASP A 289 -11.64 -12.84 -13.51
C ASP A 289 -10.61 -13.85 -12.97
N ALA A 290 -11.09 -14.84 -12.22
CA ALA A 290 -10.22 -15.80 -11.52
C ALA A 290 -9.24 -16.51 -12.47
N LYS A 291 -9.68 -16.81 -13.69
CA LYS A 291 -8.82 -17.45 -14.70
C LYS A 291 -7.58 -16.62 -15.05
N ARG A 292 -7.69 -15.29 -15.04
CA ARG A 292 -6.56 -14.37 -15.31
C ARG A 292 -5.51 -14.38 -14.20
N PHE A 293 -5.91 -14.72 -12.98
CA PHE A 293 -5.05 -14.73 -11.79
C PHE A 293 -4.81 -16.14 -11.23
N ASP A 294 -5.16 -17.18 -11.98
CA ASP A 294 -5.11 -18.58 -11.53
C ASP A 294 -3.69 -18.99 -11.14
N HIS A 295 -2.67 -18.49 -11.85
CA HIS A 295 -1.26 -18.73 -11.53
C HIS A 295 -0.82 -18.17 -10.16
N LEU A 296 -1.62 -17.29 -9.56
CA LEU A 296 -1.36 -16.71 -8.24
C LEU A 296 -2.26 -17.30 -7.14
N ILE A 297 -3.12 -18.25 -7.46
CA ILE A 297 -4.10 -18.82 -6.54
C ILE A 297 -3.73 -20.28 -6.28
N LEU A 298 -3.70 -20.70 -5.00
CA LEU A 298 -3.53 -22.12 -4.68
C LEU A 298 -4.79 -22.89 -5.03
N PRO A 299 -4.66 -24.08 -5.63
CA PRO A 299 -5.79 -25.00 -5.73
C PRO A 299 -6.27 -25.34 -4.33
N ARG A 300 -7.58 -25.59 -4.17
CA ARG A 300 -8.10 -26.02 -2.87
C ARG A 300 -7.44 -27.35 -2.49
N PRO A 301 -7.07 -27.55 -1.21
CA PRO A 301 -6.93 -28.90 -0.69
C PRO A 301 -8.29 -29.60 -0.89
N ASN A 302 -8.28 -30.79 -1.49
CA ASN A 302 -9.46 -31.66 -1.54
C ASN A 302 -9.96 -31.99 -0.12
#